data_AF-A0A7M3XLW9-F1
#
_entry.id   AF-A0A7M3XLW9-F1
#
_cell.length_a   1.000
_cell.length_b   1.000
_cell.length_c   1.000
_cell.angle_alpha   90.00
_cell.angle_beta   90.00
_cell.angle_gamma   90.00
#
_symmetry.space_group_name_H-M   'P 1'
#
loop_
_entity.id
_entity.type
_entity.pdbx_description
1 polymer ?
#
loop_
_entity_poly.entity_id
_entity_poly.type
_entity_poly.pdbx_seq_one_letter_code
_entity_poly.pdbx_strand_id
1 'polypeptide(L)'
;MYDEDTAQVSMNLLDHTITGLHDVTDAIRSEASKLGLKVTASELVGLVPMQAMIQAGIHYCPDSEEGNENNILQHAVDGLGLDGLHDFDPSSSIIELAIRGD
;
A
#
# COMPACT_ATOMS: atom_id res chain seq x y z
N MET A 1 4.94 13.42 -0.77
CA MET A 1 5.41 14.83 -0.59
C MET A 1 4.79 15.40 0.69
N TYR A 2 5.58 16.08 1.51
CA TYR A 2 5.25 16.54 2.88
C TYR A 2 4.07 17.53 2.95
N ASP A 3 3.16 17.31 3.90
CA ASP A 3 2.07 18.21 4.29
C ASP A 3 2.27 18.62 5.77
N GLU A 4 2.42 19.92 6.03
CA GLU A 4 2.69 20.48 7.36
C GLU A 4 1.53 20.27 8.35
N ASP A 5 0.31 20.10 7.84
CA ASP A 5 -0.90 19.94 8.65
C ASP A 5 -1.22 18.47 8.96
N THR A 6 -0.41 17.53 8.45
CA THR A 6 -0.62 16.08 8.60
C THR A 6 0.53 15.42 9.38
N ALA A 7 0.19 14.64 10.40
CA ALA A 7 1.15 13.78 11.09
C ALA A 7 1.32 12.42 10.36
N GLN A 8 2.52 11.85 10.41
CA GLN A 8 2.82 10.57 9.77
C GLN A 8 3.33 9.53 10.77
N VAL A 9 2.80 8.31 10.66
CA VAL A 9 3.40 7.13 11.30
C VAL A 9 4.45 6.58 10.34
N SER A 10 5.70 6.98 10.53
CA SER A 10 6.83 6.47 9.75
C SER A 10 7.35 5.17 10.34
N MET A 11 7.58 4.15 9.51
CA MET A 11 8.09 2.86 9.94
C MET A 11 8.88 2.16 8.82
N ASN A 12 9.65 1.15 9.21
CA ASN A 12 10.24 0.18 8.28
C ASN A 12 9.52 -1.17 8.42
N LEU A 13 9.13 -1.75 7.30
CA LEU A 13 8.62 -3.12 7.24
C LEU A 13 9.77 -4.07 6.94
N LEU A 14 10.20 -4.83 7.95
CA LEU A 14 11.41 -5.67 7.84
C LEU A 14 11.18 -6.95 7.03
N ASP A 15 10.01 -7.57 7.17
CA ASP A 15 9.65 -8.79 6.44
C ASP A 15 8.16 -8.80 6.09
N HIS A 16 7.87 -8.43 4.84
CA HIS A 16 6.52 -8.39 4.29
C HIS A 16 5.81 -9.76 4.21
N THR A 17 6.54 -10.87 4.36
CA THR A 17 5.98 -12.23 4.31
C THR A 17 5.44 -12.69 5.67
N ILE A 18 5.87 -12.01 6.75
CA ILE A 18 5.39 -12.24 8.12
C ILE A 18 4.37 -11.17 8.52
N THR A 19 4.62 -9.91 8.16
CA THR A 19 3.70 -8.80 8.39
C THR A 19 3.54 -8.06 7.08
N GLY A 20 2.37 -8.17 6.46
CA GLY A 20 2.09 -7.58 5.16
C GLY A 20 1.85 -6.07 5.21
N LEU A 21 1.82 -5.44 4.03
CA LEU A 21 1.48 -4.02 3.90
C LEU A 21 0.05 -3.72 4.37
N HIS A 22 -0.88 -4.65 4.14
CA HIS A 22 -2.26 -4.54 4.59
C HIS A 22 -2.36 -4.64 6.13
N ASP A 23 -1.63 -5.57 6.76
CA ASP A 23 -1.63 -5.75 8.21
C ASP A 23 -1.29 -4.46 8.94
N VAL A 24 -0.17 -3.82 8.54
CA VAL A 24 0.29 -2.58 9.17
C VAL A 24 -0.64 -1.41 8.88
N THR A 25 -1.18 -1.32 7.66
CA THR A 25 -2.07 -0.23 7.28
C THR A 25 -3.38 -0.31 8.05
N ASP A 26 -3.97 -1.50 8.16
CA ASP A 26 -5.21 -1.73 8.90
C ASP A 26 -5.01 -1.59 10.41
N ALA A 27 -3.85 -2.00 10.94
CA ALA A 27 -3.50 -1.76 12.33
C ALA A 27 -3.42 -0.26 12.63
N ILE A 28 -2.73 0.53 11.79
CA ILE A 28 -2.62 1.99 11.96
C ILE A 28 -4.00 2.64 11.88
N ARG A 29 -4.85 2.23 10.91
CA ARG A 29 -6.25 2.71 10.79
C ARG A 29 -7.05 2.40 12.06
N SER A 30 -6.93 1.18 12.58
CA SER A 30 -7.62 0.76 13.80
C SER A 30 -7.18 1.57 15.02
N GLU A 31 -5.87 1.75 15.22
CA GLU A 31 -5.35 2.56 16.34
C GLU A 31 -5.72 4.04 16.21
N ALA A 32 -5.65 4.62 15.02
CA ALA A 32 -6.10 6.00 14.78
C ALA A 32 -7.59 6.17 15.08
N SER A 33 -8.43 5.22 14.65
CA SER A 33 -9.87 5.26 14.89
C SER A 33 -10.23 5.21 16.37
N LYS A 34 -9.47 4.49 17.21
CA LYS A 34 -9.67 4.47 18.67
C LYS A 34 -9.44 5.85 19.30
N LEU A 35 -8.65 6.70 18.66
CA LEU A 35 -8.38 8.08 19.07
C LEU A 35 -9.33 9.09 18.42
N GLY A 36 -10.29 8.64 17.61
CA GLY A 36 -11.17 9.52 16.82
C GLY A 36 -10.45 10.19 15.65
N LEU A 37 -9.29 9.68 15.25
CA LEU A 37 -8.51 10.16 14.11
C LEU A 37 -8.77 9.29 12.88
N LYS A 38 -8.46 9.83 11.70
CA LYS A 38 -8.60 9.15 10.41
C LYS A 38 -7.26 9.12 9.69
N VAL A 39 -6.88 7.96 9.19
CA VAL A 39 -5.77 7.82 8.23
C VAL A 39 -6.28 8.24 6.85
N THR A 40 -5.58 9.17 6.20
CA THR A 40 -6.02 9.78 4.95
C THR A 40 -5.36 9.17 3.71
N ALA A 41 -4.08 8.82 3.82
CA ALA A 41 -3.28 8.24 2.74
C ALA A 41 -2.07 7.49 3.32
N SER A 42 -1.32 6.81 2.45
CA SER A 42 -0.01 6.25 2.76
C SER A 42 1.01 6.65 1.69
N GLU A 43 2.29 6.51 2.02
CA GLU A 43 3.40 6.77 1.11
C GLU A 43 4.37 5.59 1.19
N LEU A 44 4.78 5.09 0.02
CA LEU A 44 5.84 4.11 -0.09
C LEU A 44 7.14 4.81 -0.47
N VAL A 45 8.17 4.65 0.35
CA VAL A 45 9.49 5.25 0.11
C VAL A 45 10.41 4.22 -0.54
N GLY A 46 10.83 4.50 -1.77
CA GLY A 46 11.72 3.62 -2.54
C GLY A 46 10.93 2.61 -3.37
N LEU A 47 11.44 1.38 -3.46
CA LEU A 47 10.85 0.31 -4.26
C LEU A 47 10.24 -0.78 -3.37
N VAL A 48 9.21 -1.45 -3.89
CA VAL A 48 8.50 -2.55 -3.21
C VAL A 48 8.51 -3.84 -4.05
N PRO A 49 8.62 -5.03 -3.42
CA PRO A 49 8.44 -6.29 -4.14
C PRO A 49 7.01 -6.44 -4.66
N MET A 50 6.86 -6.96 -5.88
CA MET A 50 5.57 -7.29 -6.49
C MET A 50 4.72 -8.17 -5.57
N GLN A 51 5.34 -9.18 -4.97
CA GLN A 51 4.65 -10.10 -4.06
C GLN A 51 3.96 -9.37 -2.90
N ALA A 52 4.58 -8.32 -2.34
CA ALA A 52 3.98 -7.54 -1.25
C ALA A 52 2.70 -6.84 -1.68
N MET A 53 2.73 -6.26 -2.89
CA MET A 53 1.59 -5.58 -3.49
C MET A 53 0.48 -6.56 -3.83
N ILE A 54 0.80 -7.72 -4.41
CA ILE A 54 -0.18 -8.77 -4.70
C ILE A 54 -0.89 -9.27 -3.44
N GLN A 55 -0.15 -9.52 -2.35
CA GLN A 55 -0.77 -9.94 -1.09
C GLN A 55 -1.70 -8.86 -0.50
N ALA A 56 -1.31 -7.59 -0.55
CA ALA A 56 -2.19 -6.50 -0.14
C ALA A 56 -3.42 -6.37 -1.06
N GLY A 57 -3.23 -6.52 -2.37
CA GLY A 57 -4.30 -6.47 -3.36
C GLY A 57 -5.34 -7.55 -3.15
N ILE A 58 -4.91 -8.79 -2.89
CA ILE A 58 -5.81 -9.91 -2.57
C ILE A 58 -6.58 -9.64 -1.28
N HIS A 59 -5.93 -9.09 -0.25
CA HIS A 59 -6.58 -8.74 1.02
C HIS A 59 -7.69 -7.69 0.85
N TYR A 60 -7.44 -6.67 0.01
CA TYR A 60 -8.42 -5.62 -0.28
C TYR A 60 -9.36 -5.94 -1.45
N CYS A 61 -9.18 -7.07 -2.11
CA CYS A 61 -10.02 -7.47 -3.22
C CYS A 61 -11.41 -7.86 -2.70
N PRO A 62 -12.49 -7.30 -3.27
CA PRO A 62 -13.85 -7.66 -2.87
C PRO A 62 -14.25 -9.07 -3.32
N ASP A 63 -13.61 -9.60 -4.36
CA ASP A 63 -13.96 -10.87 -4.99
C ASP A 63 -12.81 -11.87 -4.91
N SER A 64 -13.01 -12.99 -4.21
CA SER A 64 -11.94 -13.95 -3.94
C SER A 64 -11.43 -14.70 -5.17
N GLU A 65 -12.11 -14.58 -6.31
CA GLU A 65 -11.76 -15.22 -7.58
C GLU A 65 -11.13 -14.25 -8.61
N GLU A 66 -10.83 -13.00 -8.25
CA GLU A 66 -10.16 -12.06 -9.17
C GLU A 66 -8.77 -12.60 -9.55
N GLY A 67 -8.60 -12.91 -10.82
CA GLY A 67 -7.37 -13.48 -11.39
C GLY A 67 -6.55 -12.48 -12.20
N ASN A 68 -7.06 -11.27 -12.42
CA ASN A 68 -6.35 -10.23 -13.17
C ASN A 68 -5.35 -9.50 -12.28
N GLU A 69 -4.05 -9.70 -12.54
CA GLU A 69 -2.95 -9.08 -11.80
C GLU A 69 -3.05 -7.55 -11.73
N ASN A 70 -3.47 -6.89 -12.80
CA ASN A 70 -3.61 -5.42 -12.82
C ASN A 70 -4.75 -4.95 -11.90
N ASN A 71 -5.86 -5.69 -11.86
CA ASN A 71 -6.96 -5.38 -10.93
C ASN A 71 -6.53 -5.60 -9.48
N ILE A 72 -5.81 -6.70 -9.20
CA ILE A 72 -5.26 -6.97 -7.87
C ILE A 72 -4.31 -5.84 -7.45
N LEU A 73 -3.42 -5.40 -8.33
CA LEU A 73 -2.53 -4.27 -8.06
C LEU A 73 -3.31 -2.98 -7.80
N GLN A 74 -4.36 -2.70 -8.57
CA GLN A 74 -5.21 -1.53 -8.32
C GLN A 74 -5.88 -1.60 -6.94
N HIS A 75 -6.41 -2.77 -6.55
CA HIS A 75 -6.96 -2.96 -5.21
C HIS A 75 -5.90 -2.76 -4.10
N ALA A 76 -4.64 -3.11 -4.37
CA ALA A 76 -3.55 -2.83 -3.44
C ALA A 76 -3.33 -1.32 -3.31
N VAL A 77 -3.28 -0.59 -4.42
CA VAL A 77 -3.10 0.88 -4.44
C VAL A 77 -4.24 1.56 -3.68
N ASP A 78 -5.48 1.25 -4.02
CA ASP A 78 -6.67 1.83 -3.39
C ASP A 78 -6.75 1.45 -1.90
N GLY A 79 -6.54 0.17 -1.60
CA GLY A 79 -6.66 -0.39 -0.27
C GLY A 79 -5.56 0.08 0.69
N LEU A 80 -4.34 0.29 0.19
CA LEU A 80 -3.26 0.90 0.96
C LEU A 80 -3.34 2.44 0.99
N GLY A 81 -4.08 3.05 0.05
CA GLY A 81 -4.21 4.49 -0.09
C GLY A 81 -2.93 5.16 -0.59
N LEU A 82 -2.21 4.50 -1.51
CA LEU A 82 -0.91 4.95 -2.04
C LEU A 82 -1.03 6.11 -3.03
N ASP A 83 -2.21 6.28 -3.63
CA ASP A 83 -2.55 7.34 -4.58
C ASP A 83 -3.12 8.62 -3.90
N GLY A 84 -3.25 8.60 -2.57
CA GLY A 84 -3.89 9.68 -1.83
C GLY A 84 -3.07 10.96 -1.67
N LEU A 85 -1.73 10.87 -1.79
CA LEU A 85 -0.82 12.04 -1.71
C LEU A 85 -0.33 12.50 -3.08
N HIS A 86 -0.14 11.56 -4.00
CA HIS A 86 0.30 11.76 -5.38
C HIS A 86 -0.03 10.48 -6.16
N ASP A 87 -0.02 10.56 -7.50
CA ASP A 87 -0.22 9.39 -8.34
C ASP A 87 0.83 8.32 -8.02
N PHE A 88 0.36 7.12 -7.69
CA PHE A 88 1.25 5.96 -7.52
C PHE A 88 1.53 5.35 -8.89
N ASP A 89 2.78 5.38 -9.32
CA ASP A 89 3.23 4.72 -10.56
C ASP A 89 3.82 3.33 -10.24
N PRO A 90 3.11 2.23 -10.58
CA PRO A 90 3.61 0.88 -10.35
C PRO A 90 4.90 0.58 -11.11
N SER A 91 5.09 1.17 -12.31
CA SER A 91 6.25 0.90 -13.17
C SER A 91 7.55 1.38 -12.54
N SER A 92 7.51 2.51 -11.82
CA SER A 92 8.68 3.06 -11.13
C SER A 92 8.82 2.61 -9.68
N SER A 93 7.77 2.03 -9.09
CA SER A 93 7.70 1.76 -7.65
C SER A 93 7.79 0.26 -7.31
N ILE A 94 7.37 -0.62 -8.21
CA ILE A 94 7.44 -2.08 -8.03
C ILE A 94 8.72 -2.60 -8.68
N ILE A 95 9.57 -3.30 -7.91
CA ILE A 95 10.91 -3.75 -8.35
C ILE A 95 10.84 -4.53 -9.67
N GLU A 96 9.93 -5.50 -9.75
CA GLU A 96 9.81 -6.40 -10.89
C GLU A 96 9.28 -5.70 -12.15
N LEU A 97 8.49 -4.63 -12.00
CA LEU A 97 8.05 -3.80 -13.14
C LEU A 97 9.15 -2.82 -13.56
N ALA A 98 9.81 -2.18 -12.60
CA ALA A 98 10.91 -1.24 -12.86
C ALA A 98 12.07 -1.88 -13.63
N ILE A 99 12.33 -3.17 -13.40
CA ILE A 99 13.35 -3.93 -14.15
C ILE A 99 12.91 -4.25 -15.58
N ARG A 100 11.61 -4.42 -15.85
CA ARG A 100 11.09 -4.69 -17.20
C ARG A 100 11.19 -3.47 -18.11
N GLY A 101 11.13 -2.26 -17.54
CA GLY A 101 11.21 -1.02 -18.29
C GLY A 101 9.95 -0.75 -19.13
N ASP A 102 8.81 -1.27 -18.67
CA ASP A 102 7.48 -1.03 -19.24
C ASP A 102 6.94 0.36 -18.87
#